data_AF-A0A9W8HEM0-F1
#
_entry.id   AF-A0A9W8HEM0-F1
#
_cell.length_a   1.000
_cell.length_b   1.000
_cell.length_c   1.000
_cell.angle_alpha   90.00
_cell.angle_beta   90.00
_cell.angle_gamma   90.00
#
_symmetry.space_group_name_H-M   'P 1'
#
loop_
_entity.id
_entity.type
_entity.pdbx_description
1 polymer ?
#
loop_
_entity_poly.entity_id
_entity_poly.type
_entity_poly.pdbx_seq_one_letter_code
_entity_poly.pdbx_strand_id
1 'polypeptide(L)'
;MQISKSRGPKRPQAEETLDAARLELGEDFRDAECLLISEVKVLLEAQYDSKKEEKNLKEVYTKTLDYVQKFSRYTNRDTIVEVRALLKPTELEAFECAQLGNLCCSEFEEAKSLVPSIGSKISDDDLDSLLKQMDSLKKYQG
;
A
#
# COMPACT_ATOMS: atom_id res chain seq x y z
N MET A 1 7.82 -6.48 -53.66
CA MET A 1 6.74 -6.46 -52.66
C MET A 1 7.42 -6.41 -51.28
N GLN A 2 7.53 -5.22 -50.68
CA GLN A 2 8.19 -5.04 -49.38
C GLN A 2 7.19 -5.33 -48.26
N ILE A 3 7.56 -6.21 -47.33
CA ILE A 3 6.74 -6.55 -46.17
C ILE A 3 7.00 -5.50 -45.09
N SER A 4 6.02 -4.62 -44.88
CA SER A 4 5.99 -3.66 -43.78
C SER A 4 5.84 -4.39 -42.44
N LYS A 5 6.90 -4.43 -41.63
CA LYS A 5 6.82 -4.92 -40.25
C LYS A 5 5.98 -3.93 -39.43
N SER A 6 4.77 -4.32 -39.03
CA SER A 6 3.95 -3.58 -38.07
C SER A 6 4.68 -3.55 -36.73
N ARG A 7 5.05 -2.34 -36.26
CA ARG A 7 5.56 -2.14 -34.90
C ARG A 7 4.42 -2.46 -33.93
N GLY A 8 4.58 -3.51 -33.13
CA GLY A 8 3.68 -3.76 -31.99
C GLY A 8 3.66 -2.56 -31.03
N PRO A 9 2.68 -2.47 -30.12
CA PRO A 9 2.59 -1.38 -29.18
C PRO A 9 3.92 -1.24 -28.44
N LYS A 10 4.55 -0.08 -28.58
CA LYS A 10 5.74 0.26 -27.79
C LYS A 10 5.33 0.12 -26.33
N ARG A 11 6.07 -0.67 -25.55
CA ARG A 11 6.02 -0.52 -24.09
C ARG A 11 6.18 0.97 -23.80
N PRO A 12 5.39 1.58 -22.92
CA PRO A 12 5.76 2.89 -22.39
C PRO A 12 7.20 2.74 -21.95
N GLN A 13 8.10 3.54 -22.53
CA GLN A 13 9.41 3.74 -21.90
C GLN A 13 9.04 4.12 -20.46
N ALA A 14 9.54 3.37 -19.47
CA ALA A 14 9.44 3.82 -18.09
C ALA A 14 9.93 5.26 -18.14
N GLU A 15 9.04 6.22 -17.87
CA GLU A 15 9.41 7.62 -17.87
C GLU A 15 10.56 7.71 -16.88
N GLU A 16 11.77 8.04 -17.37
CA GLU A 16 13.00 8.04 -16.57
C GLU A 16 12.93 9.03 -15.39
N THR A 17 11.79 9.70 -15.22
CA THR A 17 11.44 10.70 -14.22
C THR A 17 10.53 10.18 -13.11
N LEU A 18 10.13 8.89 -13.08
CA LEU A 18 9.28 8.37 -11.98
C LEU A 18 10.13 8.04 -10.74
N ASP A 19 9.76 8.62 -9.61
CA ASP A 19 10.41 8.42 -8.31
C ASP A 19 9.37 8.46 -7.18
N ALA A 20 9.08 7.29 -6.60
CA ALA A 20 8.14 7.16 -5.48
C ALA A 20 8.60 7.89 -4.22
N ALA A 21 9.92 8.08 -4.03
CA ALA A 21 10.46 8.87 -2.92
C ALA A 21 10.09 10.36 -3.03
N ARG A 22 9.70 10.79 -4.24
CA ARG A 22 9.26 12.16 -4.58
C ARG A 22 7.78 12.25 -4.94
N LEU A 23 7.02 11.16 -4.79
CA LEU A 23 5.61 11.03 -5.23
C LEU A 23 5.42 11.22 -6.74
N GLU A 24 6.46 11.01 -7.53
CA GLU A 24 6.40 11.01 -8.99
C GLU A 24 5.94 9.62 -9.46
N LEU A 25 4.65 9.30 -9.25
CA LEU A 25 4.08 7.96 -9.51
C LEU A 25 3.57 7.74 -10.94
N GLY A 26 3.44 8.82 -11.72
CA GLY A 26 2.89 8.79 -13.07
C GLY A 26 1.40 9.15 -13.11
N GLU A 27 0.90 9.51 -14.30
CA GLU A 27 -0.45 10.09 -14.45
C GLU A 27 -1.57 9.11 -14.07
N ASP A 28 -1.37 7.82 -14.32
CA ASP A 28 -2.33 6.76 -14.00
C ASP A 28 -2.60 6.64 -12.48
N PHE A 29 -1.69 7.14 -11.64
CA PHE A 29 -1.76 7.02 -10.18
C PHE A 29 -2.01 8.35 -9.46
N ARG A 30 -2.22 9.45 -10.19
CA ARG A 30 -2.40 10.79 -9.60
C ARG A 30 -3.58 10.85 -8.63
N ASP A 31 -4.70 10.23 -9.00
CA ASP A 31 -5.94 10.21 -8.20
C ASP A 31 -6.25 8.79 -7.67
N ALA A 32 -5.25 7.91 -7.67
CA ALA A 32 -5.45 6.52 -7.26
C ALA A 32 -5.42 6.38 -5.74
N GLU A 33 -6.45 5.72 -5.20
CA GLU A 33 -6.46 5.30 -3.81
C GLU A 33 -5.49 4.13 -3.57
N CYS A 34 -4.94 4.07 -2.35
CA CYS A 34 -3.99 3.03 -1.96
C CYS A 34 -4.56 2.13 -0.86
N LEU A 35 -4.43 0.82 -1.04
CA LEU A 35 -4.84 -0.18 -0.06
C LEU A 35 -3.68 -0.57 0.87
N LEU A 36 -4.01 -0.80 2.14
CA LEU A 36 -3.10 -1.46 3.07
C LEU A 36 -2.97 -2.94 2.71
N ILE A 37 -1.82 -3.56 2.98
CA ILE A 37 -1.63 -5.01 2.84
C ILE A 37 -2.73 -5.77 3.58
N SER A 38 -3.12 -5.27 4.75
CA SER A 38 -4.19 -5.82 5.58
C SER A 38 -5.58 -5.73 4.95
N GLU A 39 -5.90 -4.66 4.22
CA GLU A 39 -7.17 -4.55 3.49
C GLU A 39 -7.16 -5.48 2.28
N VAL A 40 -6.04 -5.55 1.55
CA VAL A 40 -5.89 -6.49 0.43
C VAL A 40 -6.09 -7.93 0.92
N LYS A 41 -5.55 -8.30 2.09
CA LYS A 41 -5.82 -9.59 2.72
C LYS A 41 -7.31 -9.84 2.90
N VAL A 42 -8.04 -8.91 3.52
CA VAL A 42 -9.49 -9.06 3.75
C VAL A 42 -10.25 -9.24 2.44
N LEU A 43 -9.91 -8.48 1.40
CA LEU A 43 -10.55 -8.55 0.09
C LEU A 43 -10.27 -9.90 -0.61
N LEU A 44 -9.01 -10.35 -0.60
CA LEU A 44 -8.63 -11.61 -1.25
C LEU A 44 -9.13 -12.84 -0.48
N GLU A 45 -9.23 -12.80 0.85
CA GLU A 45 -9.83 -13.91 1.61
C GLU A 45 -11.33 -14.00 1.35
N ALA A 46 -12.05 -12.87 1.33
CA ALA A 46 -13.48 -12.86 1.00
C ALA A 46 -13.76 -13.39 -0.41
N GLN A 47 -12.93 -13.00 -1.39
CA GLN A 47 -13.06 -13.52 -2.75
C GLN A 47 -12.67 -15.01 -2.83
N TYR A 48 -11.68 -15.46 -2.07
CA TYR A 48 -11.26 -16.86 -2.03
C TYR A 48 -12.38 -17.76 -1.50
N ASP A 49 -13.01 -17.36 -0.38
CA ASP A 49 -14.12 -18.09 0.21
C ASP A 49 -15.33 -18.17 -0.73
N SER A 50 -15.59 -17.09 -1.48
CA SER A 50 -16.67 -17.03 -2.47
C SER A 50 -16.42 -17.92 -3.70
N LYS A 51 -15.15 -18.19 -4.04
CA LYS A 51 -14.73 -18.95 -5.23
C LYS A 51 -14.17 -20.33 -4.90
N LYS A 52 -14.41 -20.83 -3.68
CA LYS A 52 -13.84 -22.08 -3.17
C LYS A 52 -14.11 -23.31 -4.05
N GLU A 53 -15.17 -23.28 -4.86
CA GLU A 53 -15.51 -24.34 -5.82
C GLU A 53 -14.78 -24.21 -7.18
N GLU A 54 -14.34 -23.01 -7.57
CA GLU A 54 -13.56 -22.75 -8.78
C GLU A 54 -12.06 -22.98 -8.53
N LYS A 55 -11.60 -24.21 -8.78
CA LYS A 55 -10.21 -24.65 -8.51
C LYS A 55 -9.11 -23.99 -9.36
N ASN A 56 -9.44 -23.02 -10.22
CA ASN A 56 -8.50 -22.40 -11.16
C ASN A 56 -8.23 -20.93 -10.81
N LEU A 57 -7.83 -20.69 -9.55
CA LEU A 57 -7.29 -19.38 -9.19
C LEU A 57 -5.98 -19.15 -9.95
N LYS A 58 -5.85 -17.96 -10.54
CA LYS A 58 -4.64 -17.58 -11.30
C LYS A 58 -3.43 -17.58 -10.36
N GLU A 59 -2.27 -17.98 -10.87
CA GLU A 59 -1.02 -18.02 -10.10
C GLU A 59 -0.70 -16.70 -9.36
N VAL A 60 -0.94 -15.57 -10.02
CA VAL A 60 -0.78 -14.23 -9.43
C VAL A 60 -1.66 -14.08 -8.18
N TYR A 61 -2.91 -14.53 -8.23
CA TYR A 61 -3.83 -14.44 -7.10
C TYR A 61 -3.31 -15.24 -5.89
N THR A 62 -2.91 -16.49 -6.11
CA THR A 62 -2.39 -17.35 -5.03
C THR A 62 -1.14 -16.74 -4.40
N LYS A 63 -0.19 -16.27 -5.23
CA LYS A 63 1.03 -15.62 -4.74
C LYS A 63 0.74 -14.33 -3.96
N THR A 64 -0.20 -13.51 -4.43
CA THR A 64 -0.59 -12.29 -3.72
C THR A 64 -1.29 -12.63 -2.40
N LEU A 65 -2.19 -13.60 -2.38
CA LEU A 65 -2.87 -14.06 -1.16
C LEU A 65 -1.85 -14.55 -0.12
N ASP A 66 -0.89 -15.40 -0.52
CA ASP A 66 0.17 -15.88 0.36
C ASP A 66 1.01 -14.73 0.94
N TYR A 67 1.36 -13.75 0.10
CA TYR A 67 2.10 -12.57 0.53
C TYR A 67 1.33 -11.75 1.56
N VAL A 68 0.06 -11.39 1.27
CA VAL A 68 -0.71 -10.54 2.17
C VAL A 68 -1.09 -11.26 3.46
N GLN A 69 -1.29 -12.58 3.43
CA GLN A 69 -1.49 -13.38 4.64
C GLN A 69 -0.26 -13.36 5.56
N LYS A 70 0.94 -13.41 4.97
CA LYS A 70 2.21 -13.38 5.70
C LYS A 70 2.58 -12.00 6.24
N PHE A 71 2.31 -10.94 5.48
CA PHE A 71 2.80 -9.59 5.78
C PHE A 71 1.73 -8.64 6.32
N SER A 72 0.47 -9.08 6.40
CA SER A 72 -0.58 -8.27 7.04
C SER A 72 -0.17 -7.88 8.45
N ARG A 73 -0.25 -6.58 8.74
CA ARG A 73 0.06 -6.00 10.05
C ARG A 73 -1.14 -6.00 10.97
N TYR A 74 -2.32 -5.89 10.37
CA TYR A 74 -3.60 -5.86 11.05
C TYR A 74 -4.48 -7.04 10.60
N THR A 75 -4.97 -7.84 11.53
CA THR A 75 -5.79 -9.03 11.27
C THR A 75 -7.26 -8.84 11.62
N ASN A 76 -7.56 -7.94 12.56
CA ASN A 76 -8.93 -7.59 12.91
C ASN A 76 -9.45 -6.48 11.98
N ARG A 77 -10.67 -6.65 11.45
CA ARG A 77 -11.31 -5.66 10.56
C ARG A 77 -11.56 -4.32 11.25
N ASP A 78 -11.95 -4.32 12.51
CA ASP A 78 -12.20 -3.09 13.28
C ASP A 78 -10.90 -2.30 13.45
N THR A 79 -9.80 -3.01 13.77
CA THR A 79 -8.46 -2.42 13.83
C THR A 79 -8.03 -1.82 12.50
N ILE A 80 -8.29 -2.47 11.37
CA ILE A 80 -7.98 -1.93 10.04
C ILE A 80 -8.73 -0.61 9.80
N VAL A 81 -10.02 -0.56 10.15
CA VAL A 81 -10.84 0.65 10.04
C VAL A 81 -10.31 1.77 10.92
N GLU A 82 -9.92 1.46 12.16
CA GLU A 82 -9.35 2.43 13.10
C GLU A 82 -7.99 2.98 12.61
N VAL A 83 -7.09 2.12 12.12
CA VAL A 83 -5.82 2.56 11.52
C VAL A 83 -6.06 3.48 10.33
N ARG A 84 -7.03 3.14 9.47
CA ARG A 84 -7.39 3.98 8.33
C ARG A 84 -7.94 5.34 8.79
N ALA A 85 -8.71 5.36 9.87
CA ALA A 85 -9.23 6.60 10.46
C ALA A 85 -8.13 7.48 11.06
N LEU A 86 -7.07 6.89 11.63
CA LEU A 86 -5.91 7.64 12.14
C LEU A 86 -5.10 8.31 11.03
N LEU A 87 -5.00 7.68 9.86
CA LEU A 87 -4.24 8.21 8.70
C LEU A 87 -5.02 9.31 7.94
N LYS A 88 -6.35 9.25 7.94
CA LYS A 88 -7.23 10.15 7.18
C LYS A 88 -7.12 11.66 7.49
N PRO A 89 -6.95 12.12 8.75
CA PRO A 89 -6.87 13.55 9.06
C PRO A 89 -5.51 14.19 8.72
N THR A 90 -4.55 13.42 8.22
CA THR A 90 -3.22 13.94 7.88
C THR A 90 -3.20 14.62 6.50
N GLU A 91 -2.24 15.50 6.25
CA GLU A 91 -1.98 16.07 4.92
C GLU A 91 -1.18 15.12 4.01
N LEU A 92 -1.12 13.83 4.35
CA LEU A 92 -0.36 12.82 3.63
C LEU A 92 -1.16 12.28 2.45
N GLU A 93 -0.45 12.00 1.35
CA GLU A 93 -1.05 11.38 0.17
C GLU A 93 -1.46 9.93 0.46
N ALA A 94 -2.36 9.38 -0.35
CA ALA A 94 -2.82 7.99 -0.22
C ALA A 94 -1.64 6.99 -0.23
N PHE A 95 -0.62 7.24 -1.06
CA PHE A 95 0.61 6.44 -1.12
C PHE A 95 1.37 6.47 0.22
N GLU A 96 1.55 7.65 0.81
CA GLU A 96 2.29 7.85 2.06
C GLU A 96 1.55 7.20 3.23
N CYS A 97 0.22 7.37 3.29
CA CYS A 97 -0.63 6.69 4.25
C CYS A 97 -0.47 5.17 4.17
N ALA A 98 -0.46 4.62 2.96
CA ALA A 98 -0.27 3.19 2.75
C ALA A 98 1.13 2.71 3.14
N GLN A 99 2.18 3.50 2.86
CA GLN A 99 3.54 3.17 3.30
C GLN A 99 3.62 3.11 4.84
N LEU A 100 3.13 4.13 5.55
CA LEU A 100 3.14 4.15 7.02
C LEU A 100 2.36 2.97 7.62
N GLY A 101 1.17 2.68 7.08
CA GLY A 101 0.33 1.55 7.51
C GLY A 101 0.96 0.17 7.31
N ASN A 102 1.82 0.01 6.30
CA ASN A 102 2.43 -1.28 5.95
C ASN A 102 3.80 -1.50 6.62
N LEU A 103 4.62 -0.44 6.71
CA LEU A 103 5.97 -0.50 7.24
C LEU A 103 5.98 -0.64 8.78
N CYS A 104 5.02 -0.01 9.46
CA CYS A 104 4.94 0.03 10.94
C CYS A 104 6.26 0.48 11.59
N CYS A 105 6.78 1.63 11.17
CA CYS A 105 7.97 2.23 11.76
C CYS A 105 7.76 2.51 13.26
N SER A 106 8.84 2.49 14.02
CA SER A 106 8.79 2.65 15.49
C SER A 106 8.98 4.10 15.93
N GLU A 107 9.67 4.90 15.12
CA GLU A 107 10.08 6.27 15.42
C GLU A 107 10.03 7.14 14.15
N PHE A 108 9.85 8.45 14.33
CA PHE A 108 9.73 9.40 13.21
C PHE A 108 10.95 9.41 12.28
N GLU A 109 12.18 9.23 12.80
CA GLU A 109 13.41 9.20 12.00
C GLU A 109 13.40 8.05 10.99
N GLU A 110 12.96 6.86 11.42
CA GLU A 110 12.80 5.69 10.55
C GLU A 110 11.74 5.95 9.48
N ALA A 111 10.59 6.51 9.86
CA ALA A 111 9.51 6.83 8.93
C ALA A 111 9.94 7.84 7.87
N LYS A 112 10.63 8.92 8.24
CA LYS A 112 11.14 9.92 7.29
C LYS A 112 12.29 9.39 6.43
N SER A 113 13.08 8.44 6.94
CA SER A 113 14.12 7.77 6.16
C SER A 113 13.53 6.85 5.09
N LEU A 114 12.50 6.07 5.45
CA LEU A 114 11.87 5.11 4.54
C LEU A 114 10.85 5.74 3.58
N VAL A 115 10.18 6.81 4.00
CA VAL A 115 9.15 7.53 3.22
C VAL A 115 9.52 9.02 3.17
N PRO A 116 10.57 9.40 2.44
CA PRO A 116 11.14 10.75 2.49
C PRO A 116 10.17 11.86 2.07
N SER A 117 9.14 11.53 1.27
CA SER A 117 8.13 12.49 0.82
C SER A 117 7.29 13.10 1.96
N ILE A 118 7.19 12.43 3.12
CA ILE A 118 6.45 12.94 4.29
C ILE A 118 7.23 14.01 5.06
N GLY A 119 8.54 14.15 4.80
CA GLY A 119 9.47 14.85 5.69
C GLY A 119 9.10 16.30 6.03
N SER A 120 8.40 16.98 5.11
CA SER A 120 7.93 18.37 5.27
C SER A 120 6.43 18.52 5.56
N LYS A 121 5.66 17.42 5.56
CA LYS A 121 4.19 17.43 5.66
C LYS A 121 3.67 17.19 7.09
N ILE A 122 4.49 16.57 7.93
CA ILE A 122 4.13 16.23 9.31
C ILE A 122 5.30 16.53 10.25
N SER A 123 4.98 17.11 11.41
CA SER A 123 5.97 17.37 12.45
C SER A 123 6.50 16.07 13.04
N ASP A 124 7.69 16.10 13.62
CA ASP A 124 8.29 14.91 14.24
C ASP A 124 7.40 14.41 15.39
N ASP A 125 6.90 15.32 16.24
CA ASP A 125 6.03 15.00 17.37
C ASP A 125 4.69 14.37 16.95
N ASP A 126 4.04 14.93 15.90
CA ASP A 126 2.77 14.40 15.40
C ASP A 126 2.95 13.03 14.74
N LEU A 127 4.05 12.86 13.98
CA LEU A 127 4.38 11.58 13.35
C LEU A 127 4.67 10.52 14.41
N ASP A 128 5.44 10.85 15.44
CA ASP A 128 5.72 9.95 16.55
C ASP A 128 4.43 9.54 17.30
N SER A 129 3.54 10.49 17.53
CA SER A 129 2.23 10.24 18.15
C SER A 129 1.37 9.29 17.29
N LEU A 130 1.32 9.54 15.98
CA LEU A 130 0.60 8.70 15.03
C LEU A 130 1.15 7.27 15.01
N LEU A 131 2.48 7.11 14.90
CA LEU A 131 3.14 5.79 14.90
C LEU A 131 2.85 5.02 16.19
N LYS A 132 2.91 5.68 17.36
CA LYS A 132 2.58 5.08 18.66
C LYS A 132 1.13 4.63 18.74
N GLN A 133 0.19 5.41 18.22
CA GLN A 133 -1.22 5.02 18.16
C GLN A 133 -1.44 3.80 17.25
N MET A 134 -0.81 3.77 16.07
CA MET A 134 -0.88 2.63 15.16
C MET A 134 -0.24 1.35 15.74
N ASP A 135 0.87 1.48 16.46
CA ASP A 135 1.52 0.35 17.14
C ASP A 135 0.68 -0.18 18.32
N SER A 136 0.00 0.71 19.05
CA SER A 136 -0.97 0.32 20.07
C SER A 136 -2.09 -0.54 19.47
N LEU A 137 -2.73 -0.06 18.40
CA LEU A 137 -3.77 -0.82 17.68
C LEU A 137 -3.27 -2.19 17.20
N LYS A 138 -2.02 -2.24 16.72
CA LYS A 138 -1.38 -3.49 16.30
C LYS A 138 -1.18 -4.48 17.46
N LYS A 139 -0.93 -4.02 18.69
CA LYS A 139 -0.72 -4.89 19.85
C LYS A 139 -2.02 -5.42 20.45
N TYR A 140 -3.12 -4.67 20.33
CA TYR A 140 -4.40 -4.97 21.01
C TYR A 140 -5.47 -5.60 20.10
N GLN A 141 -5.13 -5.99 18.88
CA GLN A 141 -6.05 -6.59 17.90
C GLN A 141 -6.30 -8.10 18.07
N GLY A 142 -5.87 -8.68 19.20
CA GLY A 142 -5.96 -10.11 19.52
C GLY A 142 -7.31 -10.50 20.10
#